data_AF-A0A6B3LR93-F1
#
_entry.id   AF-A0A6B3LR93-F1
#
_cell.length_a   1.000
_cell.length_b   1.000
_cell.length_c   1.000
_cell.angle_alpha   90.00
_cell.angle_beta   90.00
_cell.angle_gamma   90.00
#
_symmetry.space_group_name_H-M   'P 1'
#
loop_
_entity.id
_entity.type
_entity.pdbx_description
1 polymer ?
#
loop_
_entity_poly.entity_id
_entity_poly.type
_entity_poly.pdbx_seq_one_letter_code
_entity_poly.pdbx_strand_id
1 'polypeptide(L)'
;MKSITKLILSCCAVLLLTGGCSDKDNPEPECLRVETVGPDCDTGWHILEIVKNQEVGTQAKKYIGQLESGFVTTDNLPQAYRQPGVEFDATLELNGEYGPRCVTITVMYPAVKITNICSNPPVIATGS
;
A
#
# COMPACT_ATOMS: atom_id res chain seq x y z
N MET A 1 14.57 -44.55 -36.39
CA MET A 1 14.32 -44.28 -34.95
C MET A 1 15.07 -43.03 -34.45
N LYS A 2 14.99 -41.88 -35.17
CA LYS A 2 15.64 -40.61 -34.77
C LYS A 2 14.64 -39.48 -34.46
N SER A 3 13.36 -39.69 -34.79
CA SER A 3 12.29 -38.69 -34.62
C SER A 3 11.63 -38.75 -33.24
N ILE A 4 11.53 -39.94 -32.65
CA ILE A 4 10.90 -40.16 -31.34
C ILE A 4 11.74 -39.52 -30.21
N THR A 5 13.08 -39.57 -30.32
CA THR A 5 14.00 -38.97 -29.35
C THR A 5 13.88 -37.44 -29.31
N LYS A 6 13.57 -36.80 -30.46
CA LYS A 6 13.34 -35.34 -30.52
C LYS A 6 12.00 -34.94 -29.91
N LEU A 7 10.98 -35.79 -30.05
CA LEU A 7 9.65 -35.56 -29.49
C LEU A 7 9.66 -35.65 -27.95
N ILE A 8 10.40 -36.61 -27.39
CA ILE A 8 10.53 -36.80 -25.93
C ILE A 8 11.35 -35.66 -25.31
N LEU A 9 12.44 -35.24 -25.97
CA LEU A 9 13.27 -34.13 -25.49
C LEU A 9 12.51 -32.79 -25.49
N SER A 10 11.63 -32.57 -26.49
CA SER A 10 10.77 -31.39 -26.56
C SER A 10 9.69 -31.38 -25.47
N CYS A 11 9.11 -32.55 -25.15
CA CYS A 11 8.08 -32.66 -24.12
C CYS A 11 8.64 -32.40 -22.70
N CYS A 12 9.88 -32.83 -22.43
CA CYS A 12 10.55 -32.54 -21.16
C CYS A 12 10.85 -31.04 -20.96
N ALA A 13 11.09 -30.28 -22.03
CA ALA A 13 11.36 -28.84 -21.93
C ALA A 13 10.12 -28.03 -21.53
N VAL A 14 8.92 -28.49 -21.90
CA VAL A 14 7.65 -27.81 -21.56
C VAL A 14 7.27 -28.04 -20.10
N LEU A 15 7.59 -29.20 -19.53
CA LEU A 15 7.34 -29.50 -18.10
C LEU A 15 8.29 -28.75 -17.14
N LEU A 16 9.40 -28.20 -17.64
CA LEU A 16 10.32 -27.38 -16.85
C LEU A 16 9.93 -25.90 -16.82
N LEU A 17 8.97 -25.47 -17.65
CA LEU A 17 8.49 -24.08 -17.69
C LEU A 17 7.29 -23.83 -16.77
N THR A 18 6.71 -24.86 -16.16
CA THR A 18 5.56 -24.72 -15.24
C THR A 18 5.95 -24.48 -13.78
N GLY A 19 7.25 -24.39 -13.46
CA GLY A 19 7.76 -24.15 -12.10
C GLY A 19 7.91 -22.68 -11.70
N GLY A 20 7.20 -21.76 -12.36
CA GLY A 20 7.50 -20.33 -12.33
C GLY A 20 6.46 -19.41 -11.69
N CYS A 21 5.51 -19.90 -10.90
CA CYS A 21 4.73 -19.06 -9.99
C CYS A 21 4.74 -19.70 -8.61
N SER A 22 5.81 -19.48 -7.86
CA SER A 22 5.71 -19.63 -6.42
C SER A 22 4.85 -18.46 -5.92
N ASP A 23 3.59 -18.72 -5.58
CA ASP A 23 2.73 -17.82 -4.77
C ASP A 23 3.25 -17.70 -3.32
N LYS A 24 4.58 -17.73 -3.14
CA LYS A 24 5.29 -17.52 -1.89
C LYS A 24 6.17 -16.32 -2.13
N ASP A 25 5.64 -15.15 -1.82
CA ASP A 25 6.36 -13.90 -1.49
C ASP A 25 5.49 -12.70 -1.89
N ASN A 26 4.24 -12.65 -1.42
CA ASN A 26 3.66 -11.34 -1.16
C ASN A 26 4.03 -11.02 0.30
N PRO A 27 5.13 -10.29 0.57
CA PRO A 27 5.43 -9.87 1.92
C PRO A 27 4.22 -9.12 2.46
N GLU A 28 3.75 -9.50 3.65
CA GLU A 28 2.67 -8.75 4.31
C GLU A 28 3.08 -7.27 4.39
N PRO A 29 2.17 -6.34 4.07
CA PRO A 29 2.59 -4.96 3.94
C PRO A 29 2.95 -4.40 5.33
N GLU A 30 4.12 -3.78 5.40
CA GLU A 30 4.70 -3.16 6.59
C GLU A 30 3.76 -2.10 7.18
N CYS A 31 3.79 -1.97 8.51
CA CYS A 31 3.04 -0.96 9.24
C CYS A 31 3.75 0.39 9.09
N LEU A 32 3.08 1.35 8.45
CA LEU A 32 3.55 2.71 8.26
C LEU A 32 2.93 3.62 9.33
N ARG A 33 3.74 4.49 9.93
CA ARG A 33 3.23 5.58 10.77
C ARG A 33 2.58 6.62 9.88
N VAL A 34 1.32 6.93 10.15
CA VAL A 34 0.55 7.94 9.44
C VAL A 34 -0.12 8.91 10.42
N GLU A 35 -0.31 10.14 9.97
CA GLU A 35 -1.09 11.17 10.65
C GLU A 35 -2.32 11.53 9.81
N THR A 36 -3.46 11.67 10.46
CA THR A 36 -4.65 12.20 9.79
C THR A 36 -4.55 13.72 9.69
N VAL A 37 -4.53 14.24 8.47
CA VAL A 37 -4.53 15.68 8.20
C VAL A 37 -5.95 16.23 8.29
N GLY A 38 -6.93 15.49 7.76
CA GLY A 38 -8.33 15.89 7.78
C GLY A 38 -9.14 15.33 6.60
N PRO A 39 -10.36 15.83 6.37
CA PRO A 39 -11.18 15.42 5.23
C PRO A 39 -10.55 15.90 3.90
N ASP A 40 -10.75 15.11 2.85
CA ASP A 40 -10.42 15.50 1.47
C ASP A 40 -11.61 16.24 0.81
N CYS A 41 -11.48 16.53 -0.48
CA CYS A 41 -12.43 17.31 -1.28
C CYS A 41 -13.80 16.65 -1.49
N ASP A 42 -13.86 15.33 -1.40
CA ASP A 42 -15.06 14.53 -1.62
C ASP A 42 -15.50 13.87 -0.31
N THR A 43 -16.82 13.75 -0.13
CA THR A 43 -17.38 13.33 1.16
C THR A 43 -16.96 11.90 1.50
N GLY A 44 -16.43 11.70 2.71
CA GLY A 44 -15.97 10.40 3.21
C GLY A 44 -14.50 10.11 2.96
N TRP A 45 -13.83 10.91 2.12
CA TRP A 45 -12.39 10.83 1.91
C TRP A 45 -11.62 11.62 2.96
N HIS A 46 -10.45 11.13 3.32
CA HIS A 46 -9.55 11.71 4.31
C HIS A 46 -8.12 11.68 3.81
N ILE A 47 -7.39 12.77 4.04
CA ILE A 47 -5.99 12.91 3.72
C ILE A 47 -5.15 12.40 4.90
N LEU A 48 -4.18 11.54 4.59
CA LEU A 48 -3.19 11.04 5.53
C LEU A 48 -1.80 11.51 5.11
N GLU A 49 -0.97 11.89 6.07
CA GLU A 49 0.46 12.10 5.88
C GLU A 49 1.22 10.86 6.36
N ILE A 50 2.10 10.32 5.50
CA ILE A 50 3.02 9.24 5.87
C ILE A 50 4.23 9.86 6.56
N VAL A 51 4.34 9.66 7.87
CA VAL A 51 5.40 10.21 8.71
C VAL A 51 6.71 9.47 8.44
N LYS A 52 7.77 10.19 8.07
CA LYS A 52 9.11 9.59 7.91
C LYS A 52 9.69 9.22 9.28
N ASN A 53 9.75 7.93 9.59
CA ASN A 53 10.56 7.46 10.69
C ASN A 53 12.05 7.48 10.32
N GLN A 54 12.88 8.14 11.13
CA GLN A 54 14.36 8.19 10.95
C GLN A 54 15.03 6.81 11.12
N GLU A 55 14.31 5.79 11.60
CA GLU A 55 14.82 4.44 11.86
C GLU A 55 14.39 3.36 10.86
N VAL A 56 13.67 3.71 9.78
CA VAL A 56 13.30 2.72 8.74
C VAL A 56 14.49 2.53 7.80
N GLY A 57 15.54 1.91 8.32
CA GLY A 57 16.72 1.51 7.58
C GLY A 57 16.36 0.52 6.47
N THR A 58 16.51 0.94 5.22
CA THR A 58 16.76 0.08 4.06
C THR A 58 15.59 -0.83 3.58
N GLN A 59 14.42 -0.85 4.22
CA GLN A 59 13.35 -1.81 3.86
C GLN A 59 12.13 -1.23 3.12
N ALA A 60 11.99 0.10 3.02
CA ALA A 60 10.87 0.77 2.30
C ALA A 60 10.82 0.56 0.77
N LYS A 61 11.66 -0.30 0.19
CA LYS A 61 11.80 -0.52 -1.26
C LYS A 61 11.01 -1.70 -1.83
N LYS A 62 10.10 -2.30 -1.06
CA LYS A 62 9.43 -3.56 -1.45
C LYS A 62 7.94 -3.43 -1.84
N TYR A 63 7.45 -2.22 -2.05
CA TYR A 63 6.09 -1.99 -2.54
C TYR A 63 6.06 -1.82 -4.06
N ILE A 64 5.05 -2.41 -4.69
CA ILE A 64 4.64 -2.05 -6.04
C ILE A 64 4.06 -0.62 -5.95
N GLY A 65 4.89 0.43 -6.12
CA GLY A 65 4.43 1.82 -6.27
C GLY A 65 4.84 2.88 -5.23
N GLN A 66 5.98 2.73 -4.53
CA GLN A 66 6.75 3.85 -3.92
C GLN A 66 5.99 4.88 -3.05
N LEU A 67 5.27 4.47 -2.01
CA LEU A 67 4.87 5.43 -0.97
C LEU A 67 6.04 5.66 0.00
N GLU A 68 7.07 6.39 -0.43
CA GLU A 68 8.29 6.62 0.36
C GLU A 68 8.12 7.70 1.45
N SER A 69 7.11 8.57 1.31
CA SER A 69 6.63 9.58 2.27
C SER A 69 5.67 10.54 1.56
N GLY A 70 4.80 11.21 2.30
CA GLY A 70 3.96 12.29 1.76
C GLY A 70 2.47 12.05 1.98
N PHE A 71 1.65 12.75 1.21
CA PHE A 71 0.20 12.75 1.39
C PHE A 71 -0.49 11.72 0.50
N VAL A 72 -1.39 10.95 1.09
CA VAL A 72 -2.29 9.99 0.42
C VAL A 72 -3.72 10.27 0.85
N THR A 73 -4.70 9.71 0.15
CA THR A 73 -6.12 9.86 0.48
C THR A 73 -6.82 8.51 0.58
N THR A 74 -7.79 8.39 1.48
CA THR A 74 -8.52 7.15 1.73
C THR A 74 -9.98 7.40 2.12
N ASP A 75 -10.86 6.49 1.71
CA ASP A 75 -12.29 6.51 2.01
C ASP A 75 -12.69 5.56 3.15
N ASN A 76 -11.78 4.69 3.59
CA ASN A 76 -12.07 3.63 4.56
C ASN A 76 -11.47 3.85 5.96
N LEU A 77 -11.13 5.11 6.30
CA LEU A 77 -10.61 5.47 7.63
C LEU A 77 -11.64 5.23 8.74
N PRO A 78 -11.33 4.42 9.78
CA PRO A 78 -12.25 4.17 10.89
C PRO A 78 -12.50 5.45 11.71
N GLN A 79 -13.70 5.58 12.28
CA GLN A 79 -14.15 6.81 12.93
C GLN A 79 -13.20 7.32 14.03
N ALA A 80 -12.57 6.43 14.79
CA ALA A 80 -11.65 6.78 15.87
C ALA A 80 -10.40 7.53 15.39
N TYR A 81 -10.03 7.39 14.11
CA TYR A 81 -8.82 7.97 13.53
C TYR A 81 -9.09 9.18 12.63
N ARG A 82 -10.36 9.57 12.41
CA ARG A 82 -10.71 10.66 11.48
C ARG A 82 -10.38 12.06 11.99
N GLN A 83 -10.03 12.19 13.28
CA GLN A 83 -9.71 13.49 13.84
C GLN A 83 -8.34 13.95 13.30
N PRO A 84 -8.23 15.22 12.86
CA PRO A 84 -6.94 15.80 12.51
C PRO A 84 -5.93 15.68 13.66
N GLY A 85 -4.67 15.41 13.34
CA GLY A 85 -3.57 15.25 14.31
C GLY A 85 -3.50 13.88 14.98
N VAL A 86 -4.33 12.92 14.56
CA VAL A 86 -4.26 11.56 15.08
C VAL A 86 -3.20 10.78 14.32
N GLU A 87 -2.19 10.33 15.07
CA GLU A 87 -1.16 9.42 14.60
C GLU A 87 -1.48 7.97 14.94
N PHE A 88 -1.21 7.08 14.00
CA PHE A 88 -1.37 5.64 14.15
C PHE A 88 -0.51 4.87 13.16
N ASP A 89 -0.24 3.60 13.46
CA ASP A 89 0.45 2.71 12.52
C ASP A 89 -0.59 1.92 11.73
N ALA A 90 -0.48 1.94 10.41
CA ALA A 90 -1.41 1.27 9.52
C ALA A 90 -0.71 0.65 8.33
N THR A 91 -1.31 -0.43 7.83
CA THR A 91 -0.92 -1.05 6.58
C THR A 91 -1.74 -0.44 5.44
N LEU A 92 -1.04 0.06 4.41
CA LEU A 92 -1.65 0.75 3.27
C LEU A 92 -1.42 -0.02 1.99
N GLU A 93 -2.42 -0.01 1.11
CA GLU A 93 -2.35 -0.55 -0.24
C GLU A 93 -2.85 0.48 -1.25
N LEU A 94 -2.20 0.60 -2.41
CA LEU A 94 -2.65 1.52 -3.46
C LEU A 94 -4.03 1.11 -3.98
N ASN A 95 -4.96 2.08 -3.99
CA ASN A 95 -6.25 1.92 -4.62
C ASN A 95 -6.15 2.33 -6.10
N GLY A 96 -5.90 1.34 -6.97
CA GLY A 96 -5.81 1.57 -8.42
C GLY A 96 -7.15 1.69 -9.15
N GLU A 97 -8.27 1.57 -8.43
CA GLU A 97 -9.60 1.47 -9.03
C GLU A 97 -10.32 2.83 -9.12
N TYR A 98 -10.19 3.65 -8.07
CA TYR A 98 -10.92 4.91 -7.94
C TYR A 98 -10.27 5.86 -6.93
N GLY A 99 -10.68 7.13 -6.97
CA GLY A 99 -10.21 8.18 -6.07
C GLY A 99 -11.24 9.31 -5.93
N PRO A 100 -10.99 10.30 -5.06
CA PRO A 100 -11.88 11.42 -4.87
C PRO A 100 -11.97 12.28 -6.13
N ARG A 101 -13.16 12.83 -6.41
CA ARG A 101 -13.41 13.66 -7.60
C ARG A 101 -13.33 15.14 -7.24
N CYS A 102 -12.13 15.71 -7.28
CA CYS A 102 -11.92 17.12 -6.97
C CYS A 102 -12.10 18.01 -8.21
N VAL A 103 -13.04 18.97 -8.16
CA VAL A 103 -13.34 19.88 -9.29
C VAL A 103 -12.40 21.10 -9.36
N THR A 104 -11.61 21.38 -8.32
CA THR A 104 -10.87 22.65 -8.18
C THR A 104 -9.51 22.52 -7.47
N ILE A 105 -9.00 21.31 -7.23
CA ILE A 105 -7.72 21.13 -6.51
C ILE A 105 -6.59 20.85 -7.51
N THR A 106 -5.50 21.61 -7.40
CA THR A 106 -4.30 21.50 -8.26
C THR A 106 -3.49 20.23 -8.01
N VAL A 107 -3.68 19.58 -6.85
CA VAL A 107 -2.95 18.39 -6.41
C VAL A 107 -3.94 17.27 -6.12
N MET A 108 -3.77 16.13 -6.77
CA MET A 108 -4.49 14.89 -6.45
C MET A 108 -3.54 13.97 -5.68
N TYR A 109 -3.96 13.56 -4.47
CA TYR A 109 -3.21 12.59 -3.68
C TYR A 109 -3.50 11.16 -4.15
N PRO A 110 -2.52 10.25 -4.11
CA PRO A 110 -2.76 8.84 -4.41
C PRO A 110 -3.83 8.26 -3.49
N ALA A 111 -4.80 7.56 -4.07
CA ALA A 111 -5.82 6.85 -3.31
C ALA A 111 -5.24 5.56 -2.73
N VAL A 112 -5.52 5.27 -1.46
CA VAL A 112 -5.10 4.05 -0.76
C VAL A 112 -6.25 3.43 0.02
N LYS A 113 -6.16 2.12 0.25
CA LYS A 113 -7.00 1.37 1.18
C LYS A 113 -6.19 1.07 2.44
N ILE A 114 -6.77 1.36 3.61
CA ILE A 114 -6.26 0.87 4.88
C ILE A 114 -6.65 -0.61 4.98
N THR A 115 -5.68 -1.50 5.00
CA THR A 115 -5.92 -2.95 5.10
C THR A 115 -5.83 -3.44 6.55
N ASN A 116 -5.05 -2.76 7.39
CA ASN A 116 -4.93 -3.08 8.81
C ASN A 116 -4.53 -1.87 9.65
N ILE A 117 -4.91 -1.86 10.94
CA ILE A 117 -4.42 -0.92 11.96
C ILE A 117 -3.48 -1.69 12.89
N CYS A 118 -2.22 -1.31 12.91
CA CYS A 118 -1.16 -2.06 13.59
C CYS A 118 -1.00 -1.70 15.08
N SER A 119 -1.39 -0.47 15.46
CA SER A 119 -1.23 0.04 16.83
C SER A 119 -2.58 0.49 17.39
N ASN A 120 -2.88 0.08 18.63
CA ASN A 120 -4.03 0.55 19.43
C ASN A 120 -3.51 1.18 20.73
N PRO A 121 -4.04 2.31 21.24
CA PRO A 121 -5.07 3.22 20.70
C PRO A 121 -4.49 4.44 19.95
N PRO A 122 -5.33 5.26 19.28
CA PRO A 122 -4.89 6.48 18.60
C PRO A 122 -4.13 7.41 19.54
N VAL A 123 -2.99 7.94 19.10
CA VAL A 123 -2.23 8.95 19.84
C VAL A 123 -2.48 10.29 19.16
N ILE A 124 -3.08 11.23 19.90
CA ILE A 124 -3.16 12.61 19.44
C ILE A 124 -1.75 13.18 19.55
N ALA A 125 -1.16 13.62 18.43
CA ALA A 125 0.14 14.27 18.44
C ALA A 125 0.02 15.58 19.25
N THR A 126 0.42 15.55 20.52
CA THR A 126 0.48 16.74 21.36
C THR A 126 1.73 17.52 20.96
N GLY A 127 1.57 18.52 20.09
CA GLY A 127 2.64 19.46 19.78
C GLY A 127 3.21 20.08 21.06
N SER A 128 4.52 19.94 21.23
CA SER A 128 5.33 20.68 22.22
C SER A 128 5.91 21.94 21.60
#